data_AF-D3PVT4-F1
#
_entry.id   AF-D3PVT4-F1
#
_cell.length_a   1.000
_cell.length_b   1.000
_cell.length_c   1.000
_cell.angle_alpha   90.00
_cell.angle_beta   90.00
_cell.angle_gamma   90.00
#
_symmetry.space_group_name_H-M   'P 1'
#
loop_
_entity.id
_entity.type
_entity.pdbx_description
1 polymer ?
#
loop_
_entity_poly.entity_id
_entity_poly.type
_entity_poly.pdbx_seq_one_letter_code
_entity_poly.pdbx_strand_id
1 'polypeptide(L)'
;MSTTRIPRKALVWTRERVLSLGSTTTVETAGAVLGIGRTLAYQLAANGNFPVTVFRAGHLYRVPVGPLVALLWPDATPASNDVNGGGE
;
A
#
# COMPACT_ATOMS: atom_id res chain seq x y z
N MET A 1 -36.01 -11.17 -10.08
CA MET A 1 -34.60 -11.42 -10.45
C MET A 1 -33.74 -10.35 -9.79
N SER A 2 -33.25 -10.61 -8.57
CA SER A 2 -32.47 -9.63 -7.80
C SER A 2 -31.00 -9.78 -8.16
N THR A 3 -30.42 -8.78 -8.81
CA THR A 3 -28.97 -8.72 -9.02
C THR A 3 -28.31 -8.37 -7.69
N THR A 4 -27.61 -9.33 -7.10
CA THR A 4 -26.82 -9.09 -5.89
C THR A 4 -25.67 -8.15 -6.25
N ARG A 5 -25.84 -6.86 -6.00
CA ARG A 5 -24.76 -5.88 -6.08
C ARG A 5 -23.82 -6.12 -4.90
N ILE A 6 -22.78 -6.93 -5.10
CA ILE A 6 -21.66 -7.11 -4.16
C ILE A 6 -21.25 -5.74 -3.63
N PRO A 7 -21.21 -5.52 -2.29
CA PRO A 7 -20.77 -4.25 -1.76
C PRO A 7 -19.32 -4.06 -2.20
N ARG A 8 -19.06 -3.00 -2.98
CA ARG A 8 -17.68 -2.53 -3.23
C ARG A 8 -17.17 -2.05 -1.88
N LYS A 9 -16.60 -2.98 -1.10
CA LYS A 9 -15.92 -2.71 0.15
C LYS A 9 -14.98 -1.53 -0.12
N ALA A 10 -15.32 -0.34 0.38
CA ALA A 10 -14.36 0.72 0.50
C ALA A 10 -13.30 0.14 1.46
N LEU A 11 -12.21 -0.39 0.90
CA LEU A 11 -11.10 -0.91 1.69
C LEU A 11 -10.56 0.29 2.45
N VAL A 12 -10.94 0.41 3.71
CA VAL A 12 -10.17 1.21 4.65
C VAL A 12 -8.76 0.61 4.63
N TRP A 13 -7.81 1.36 4.11
CA TRP A 13 -6.42 0.96 4.04
C TRP A 13 -5.77 1.26 5.39
N THR A 14 -5.56 0.22 6.19
CA THR A 14 -4.84 0.29 7.46
C THR A 14 -3.37 -0.10 7.28
N ARG A 15 -2.50 0.38 8.18
CA ARG A 15 -1.04 0.10 8.13
C ARG A 15 -0.72 -1.38 8.01
N GLU A 16 -1.37 -2.22 8.81
CA GLU A 16 -1.15 -3.67 8.87
C GLU A 16 -1.59 -4.35 7.57
N ARG A 17 -2.65 -3.82 6.95
CA ARG A 17 -3.15 -4.32 5.68
C ARG A 17 -2.19 -4.00 4.55
N VAL A 18 -1.58 -2.81 4.58
CA VAL A 18 -0.57 -2.39 3.62
C VAL A 18 0.71 -3.21 3.81
N LEU A 19 1.16 -3.42 5.05
CA LEU A 19 2.30 -4.30 5.37
C LEU A 19 2.04 -5.76 4.94
N SER A 20 0.80 -6.24 5.11
CA SER A 20 0.37 -7.57 4.66
C SER A 20 0.34 -7.75 3.13
N LEU A 21 0.48 -6.68 2.33
CA LEU A 21 0.65 -6.80 0.87
C LEU A 21 2.01 -7.42 0.51
N GLY A 22 2.95 -7.47 1.46
CA GLY A 22 4.30 -7.96 1.30
C GLY A 22 5.29 -6.82 1.00
N SER A 23 6.46 -7.16 0.46
CA SER A 23 7.55 -6.20 0.27
C SER A 23 7.28 -5.19 -0.84
N THR A 24 6.48 -5.56 -1.85
CA THR A 24 6.17 -4.74 -3.02
C THR A 24 4.72 -4.86 -3.42
N THR A 25 4.10 -3.75 -3.79
CA THR A 25 2.74 -3.65 -4.27
C THR A 25 2.68 -3.03 -5.68
N THR A 26 1.49 -2.97 -6.28
CA THR A 26 1.27 -2.39 -7.61
C THR A 26 0.93 -0.89 -7.50
N VAL A 27 1.12 -0.16 -8.60
CA VAL A 27 0.72 1.26 -8.69
C VAL A 27 -0.77 1.45 -8.43
N GLU A 28 -1.61 0.52 -8.88
CA GLU A 28 -3.05 0.57 -8.64
C GLU A 28 -3.36 0.50 -7.14
N THR A 29 -2.75 -0.46 -6.44
CA THR A 29 -2.93 -0.63 -5.00
C THR A 29 -2.36 0.55 -4.23
N ALA A 30 -1.17 1.02 -4.58
CA ALA A 30 -0.55 2.20 -3.96
C ALA A 30 -1.42 3.45 -4.16
N GLY A 31 -1.97 3.65 -5.36
CA GLY A 31 -2.92 4.72 -5.64
C GLY A 31 -4.16 4.62 -4.76
N ALA A 32 -4.73 3.43 -4.63
CA ALA A 32 -5.88 3.20 -3.75
C ALA A 32 -5.56 3.49 -2.28
N VAL A 33 -4.37 3.12 -1.80
CA VAL A 33 -3.90 3.43 -0.43
C VAL A 33 -3.74 4.93 -0.20
N LEU A 34 -3.24 5.65 -1.21
CA LEU A 34 -3.08 7.11 -1.19
C LEU A 34 -4.39 7.87 -1.45
N GLY A 35 -5.50 7.19 -1.76
CA GLY A 35 -6.75 7.83 -2.16
C GLY A 35 -6.71 8.44 -3.59
N ILE A 36 -5.72 8.07 -4.39
CA ILE A 36 -5.52 8.51 -5.76
C ILE A 36 -6.23 7.55 -6.73
N GLY A 37 -7.01 8.09 -7.66
CA GLY A 37 -7.66 7.30 -8.71
C GLY A 37 -6.65 6.58 -9.61
N ARG A 38 -7.03 5.41 -10.15
CA ARG A 38 -6.13 4.56 -10.97
C ARG A 38 -5.41 5.32 -12.08
N THR A 39 -6.13 6.15 -12.82
CA THR A 39 -5.59 6.91 -13.95
C THR A 39 -4.50 7.90 -13.51
N LEU A 40 -4.71 8.63 -12.42
CA LEU A 40 -3.72 9.58 -11.90
C LEU A 40 -2.51 8.83 -11.31
N ALA A 41 -2.75 7.70 -10.64
CA ALA A 41 -1.70 6.86 -10.10
C ALA A 41 -0.75 6.35 -11.21
N TYR A 42 -1.30 5.82 -12.31
CA TYR A 42 -0.49 5.37 -13.45
C TYR A 42 0.26 6.52 -14.13
N GLN A 43 -0.36 7.70 -14.28
CA GLN A 43 0.33 8.87 -14.82
C GLN A 43 1.53 9.29 -13.96
N LEU A 44 1.34 9.37 -12.64
CA LEU A 44 2.41 9.72 -11.71
C LEU A 44 3.54 8.68 -11.72
N ALA A 45 3.20 7.39 -11.79
CA ALA A 45 4.20 6.32 -11.89
C ALA A 45 4.97 6.35 -13.22
N ALA A 46 4.28 6.60 -14.34
CA ALA A 46 4.91 6.70 -15.66
C ALA A 46 5.83 7.93 -15.78
N ASN A 47 5.46 9.05 -15.14
CA ASN A 47 6.28 10.27 -15.12
C ASN A 47 7.37 10.24 -14.03
N GLY A 48 7.43 9.20 -13.19
CA GLY A 48 8.35 9.14 -12.05
C GLY A 48 8.03 10.17 -10.94
N ASN A 49 6.86 10.82 -10.98
CA ASN A 49 6.40 11.80 -9.99
C ASN A 49 5.49 11.17 -8.92
N PHE A 50 5.52 9.85 -8.81
CA PHE A 50 4.76 9.19 -7.75
C PHE A 50 5.39 9.55 -6.39
N PRO A 51 4.59 9.85 -5.36
CA PRO A 51 5.10 10.34 -4.08
C PRO A 51 6.01 9.32 -3.36
N VAL A 52 5.97 8.05 -3.76
CA VAL A 52 6.80 6.98 -3.21
C VAL A 52 7.67 6.37 -4.32
N THR A 53 8.84 5.84 -3.95
CA THR A 53 9.83 5.29 -4.88
C THR A 53 9.24 4.16 -5.73
N VAL A 54 8.89 4.42 -6.99
CA VAL A 54 8.45 3.36 -7.92
C VAL A 54 9.68 2.84 -8.65
N PHE A 55 9.81 1.53 -8.74
CA PHE A 55 10.83 0.92 -9.59
C PHE A 55 10.18 0.05 -10.67
N ARG A 56 10.86 -0.01 -11.81
CA ARG A 56 10.40 -0.78 -12.97
C ARG A 56 11.00 -2.17 -12.92
N ALA A 57 10.15 -3.17 -12.70
CA ALA A 57 10.51 -4.59 -12.78
C ALA A 57 10.14 -5.10 -14.18
N GLY A 58 11.03 -4.89 -15.16
CA GLY A 58 10.79 -5.24 -16.56
C GLY A 58 9.69 -4.36 -17.18
N HIS A 59 8.54 -4.95 -17.51
CA HIS A 59 7.38 -4.21 -18.05
C HIS A 59 6.39 -3.73 -16.97
N LEU A 60 6.58 -4.15 -15.72
CA LEU A 60 5.64 -3.88 -14.63
C LEU A 60 6.21 -2.82 -13.68
N TYR A 61 5.38 -1.86 -13.29
CA TYR A 61 5.72 -0.91 -12.23
C TYR A 61 5.41 -1.52 -10.86
N ARG A 62 6.40 -1.50 -9.96
CA ARG A 62 6.26 -1.94 -8.58
C ARG A 62 6.60 -0.83 -7.60
N VAL A 63 5.84 -0.81 -6.52
CA VAL A 63 5.95 0.16 -5.44
C VAL A 63 6.36 -0.60 -4.18
N PRO A 64 7.53 -0.34 -3.59
CA PRO A 64 7.94 -0.94 -2.33
C PRO A 64 7.07 -0.43 -1.19
N VAL A 65 6.62 -1.35 -0.35
CA VAL A 65 5.69 -1.04 0.75
C VAL A 65 6.38 -0.26 1.86
N GLY A 66 7.66 -0.52 2.13
CA GLY A 66 8.45 0.20 3.15
C GLY A 66 8.38 1.73 3.04
N PRO A 67 8.86 2.35 1.94
CA PRO A 67 8.79 3.80 1.78
C PRO A 67 7.36 4.32 1.66
N LEU A 68 6.41 3.50 1.20
CA LEU A 68 5.01 3.86 1.16
C LEU A 68 4.41 4.00 2.57
N VAL A 69 4.71 3.07 3.46
CA VAL A 69 4.30 3.12 4.87
C VAL A 69 5.01 4.27 5.59
N ALA A 70 6.32 4.46 5.35
CA ALA A 70 7.07 5.56 5.96
C ALA A 70 6.52 6.94 5.57
N LEU A 71 6.05 7.11 4.34
CA LEU A 71 5.44 8.36 3.88
C LEU A 71 4.06 8.60 4.50
N LEU A 72 3.25 7.54 4.64
CA LEU A 72 1.88 7.66 5.16
C LEU A 72 1.83 7.70 6.69
N TRP A 73 2.79 7.07 7.35
CA TRP A 73 2.93 6.97 8.80
C TRP A 73 4.39 7.24 9.23
N PRO A 74 4.84 8.50 9.22
CA PRO A 74 6.20 8.86 9.57
C PRO A 74 6.58 8.57 11.04
N ASP A 75 5.57 8.43 11.92
CA ASP A 75 5.74 8.11 13.35
C ASP A 75 5.72 6.60 13.64
N ALA A 76 5.46 5.76 12.63
CA ALA A 76 5.49 4.32 12.80
C ALA A 76 6.95 3.83 12.87
N THR A 77 7.61 4.02 14.02
CA THR A 77 8.65 3.08 14.44
C THR A 77 8.04 1.69 14.28
N PRO A 78 8.67 0.75 13.55
CA PRO A 78 8.19 -0.62 13.52
C PRO A 78 8.24 -1.06 14.97
N ALA A 79 7.08 -1.11 15.62
CA ALA A 79 6.97 -1.63 16.97
C ALA A 79 7.53 -3.04 16.86
N SER A 80 8.77 -3.20 17.30
CA SER A 80 9.31 -4.48 17.68
C SER A 80 8.25 -5.05 18.59
N ASN A 81 7.55 -6.05 18.08
CA ASN A 81 6.66 -6.87 18.86
C ASN A 81 7.58 -7.63 19.82
N ASP A 82 8.00 -6.93 20.88
CA ASP A 82 8.76 -7.49 21.97
C ASP A 82 7.92 -8.63 22.53
N VAL A 83 8.48 -9.81 22.35
CA VAL A 83 7.96 -11.08 22.80
C VAL A 83 8.02 -11.07 24.32
N ASN A 84 6.92 -10.70 24.99
CA ASN A 84 6.82 -10.98 26.41
C ASN A 84 6.55 -12.49 26.60
N GLY A 85 7.64 -13.25 26.57
CA GLY A 85 7.75 -14.56 27.17
C GLY A 85 8.67 -14.45 28.39
N GLY A 86 8.14 -14.84 29.56
CA GLY A 86 8.86 -14.93 30.84
C GLY A 86 8.14 -14.10 31.91
N GLY A 87 7.62 -14.66 32.99
CA GLY A 87 7.72 -15.99 33.59
C GLY A 87 7.55 -15.78 35.09
N GLU A 88 6.54 -16.42 35.67
CA GLU A 88 6.39 -16.64 37.12
C GLU A 88 5.65 -17.96 37.36
#